data_AF-A0A2K3KVT9-F1
#
_entry.id   AF-A0A2K3KVT9-F1
#
_cell.length_a   1.000
_cell.length_b   1.000
_cell.length_c   1.000
_cell.angle_alpha   90.00
_cell.angle_beta   90.00
_cell.angle_gamma   90.00
#
_symmetry.space_group_name_H-M   'P 1'
#
loop_
_entity.id
_entity.type
_entity.pdbx_description
1 polymer ?
#
loop_
_entity_poly.entity_id
_entity_poly.type
_entity_poly.pdbx_seq_one_letter_code
_entity_poly.pdbx_strand_id
1 'polypeptide(L)'
;VFQVVKEAKAKGFSDVLFLDAVEHKYIEEVSSCNAFIVKGKVISTSPTLGTILPGITRKTIIELASDLGYQVIIILKTIIELDTLIYSSISKVLGSISDLGMQRR
;
A
#
# COMPACT_ATOMS: atom_id res chain seq x y z
N VAL A 1 -13.85 6.18 5.02
CA VAL A 1 -12.48 6.69 4.70
C VAL A 1 -12.20 8.06 5.33
N PHE A 2 -12.96 9.11 5.01
CA PHE A 2 -12.63 10.49 5.45
C PHE A 2 -12.52 10.69 6.97
N GLN A 3 -13.44 10.13 7.78
CA GLN A 3 -13.37 10.25 9.24
C GLN A 3 -12.11 9.58 9.83
N VAL A 4 -11.78 8.37 9.37
CA VAL A 4 -10.61 7.61 9.87
C VAL A 4 -9.31 8.34 9.56
N VAL A 5 -9.17 8.93 8.36
CA VAL A 5 -8.01 9.74 8.00
C VAL A 5 -7.92 11.01 8.88
N LYS A 6 -9.07 11.63 9.21
CA LYS A 6 -9.11 12.80 10.09
C LYS A 6 -8.67 12.45 11.52
N GLU A 7 -9.11 11.30 12.04
CA GLU A 7 -8.70 10.78 13.34
C GLU A 7 -7.20 10.44 13.38
N ALA A 8 -6.69 9.78 12.35
CA ALA A 8 -5.26 9.46 12.23
C ALA A 8 -4.41 10.73 12.23
N LYS A 9 -4.83 11.76 11.46
CA LYS A 9 -4.17 13.08 11.46
C LYS A 9 -4.20 13.76 12.83
N ALA A 10 -5.32 13.68 13.55
CA ALA A 10 -5.42 14.22 14.91
C ALA A 10 -4.46 13.52 15.90
N LYS A 11 -4.07 12.27 15.61
CA LYS A 11 -3.09 11.49 16.38
C LYS A 11 -1.64 11.64 15.87
N GLY A 12 -1.40 12.51 14.90
CA GLY A 12 -0.07 12.77 14.34
C GLY A 12 0.34 11.84 13.20
N PHE A 13 -0.54 10.96 12.72
CA PHE A 13 -0.27 10.11 11.56
C PHE A 13 -0.62 10.82 10.24
N SER A 14 0.15 10.56 9.19
CA SER A 14 -0.01 11.21 7.88
C SER A 14 -1.05 10.54 6.99
N ASP A 15 -1.17 9.21 7.08
CA ASP A 15 -1.99 8.37 6.21
C ASP A 15 -2.53 7.14 6.97
N VAL A 16 -3.48 6.42 6.36
CA VAL A 16 -4.12 5.23 6.95
C VAL A 16 -3.88 4.02 6.07
N LEU A 17 -3.34 2.95 6.63
CA LEU A 17 -3.23 1.65 5.97
C LEU A 17 -4.52 0.85 6.19
N PHE A 18 -5.18 0.45 5.10
CA PHE A 18 -6.35 -0.42 5.14
C PHE A 18 -5.95 -1.88 4.99
N LEU A 19 -6.50 -2.70 5.87
CA LEU A 19 -6.41 -4.15 5.81
C LEU A 19 -7.71 -4.73 5.30
N ASP A 20 -7.62 -5.97 4.83
CA ASP A 20 -8.77 -6.73 4.39
C ASP A 20 -9.86 -6.80 5.47
N ALA A 21 -11.12 -6.80 5.03
CA ALA A 21 -12.26 -6.72 5.92
C ALA A 21 -12.62 -8.04 6.63
N VAL A 22 -12.03 -9.17 6.20
CA VAL A 22 -12.43 -10.52 6.64
C VAL A 22 -11.49 -11.03 7.73
N GLU A 23 -10.20 -11.03 7.43
CA GLU A 23 -9.12 -11.53 8.25
C GLU A 23 -8.37 -10.41 9.00
N HIS A 24 -8.49 -9.16 8.55
CA HIS A 24 -7.77 -7.99 9.09
C HIS A 24 -6.25 -8.21 9.16
N LYS A 25 -5.70 -8.89 8.15
CA LYS A 25 -4.28 -9.27 8.10
C LYS A 25 -3.60 -8.82 6.81
N TYR A 26 -4.33 -8.84 5.69
CA TYR A 26 -3.77 -8.57 4.37
C TYR A 26 -3.87 -7.10 4.03
N ILE A 27 -2.81 -6.56 3.43
CA ILE A 27 -2.73 -5.16 3.01
C ILE A 27 -3.53 -4.96 1.72
N GLU A 28 -4.46 -4.02 1.72
CA GLU A 28 -5.21 -3.64 0.52
C GLU A 28 -4.71 -2.31 -0.07
N GLU A 29 -4.89 -1.21 0.65
CA GLU A 29 -4.59 0.15 0.17
C GLU A 29 -4.08 1.08 1.27
N VAL A 30 -3.36 2.14 0.89
CA VAL A 30 -3.00 3.24 1.81
C VAL A 30 -3.81 4.46 1.44
N SER A 31 -4.74 4.88 2.29
CA SER A 31 -5.68 5.99 2.06
C SER A 31 -6.48 5.82 0.75
N SER A 32 -6.02 6.41 -0.35
CA SER A 32 -6.58 6.31 -1.70
C SER A 32 -5.48 5.96 -2.73
N CYS A 33 -4.46 5.23 -2.29
CA CYS A 33 -3.26 4.88 -3.04
C CYS A 33 -3.07 3.36 -3.06
N ASN A 34 -2.49 2.86 -4.15
CA ASN A 34 -2.08 1.47 -4.21
C ASN A 34 -0.81 1.27 -3.36
N ALA A 35 -0.75 0.14 -2.65
CA ALA A 35 0.37 -0.27 -1.82
C ALA A 35 1.37 -1.16 -2.59
N PHE A 36 2.66 -0.95 -2.31
CA PHE A 36 3.80 -1.69 -2.85
C PHE A 36 4.74 -2.04 -1.71
N ILE A 37 5.11 -3.31 -1.61
CA ILE A 37 6.04 -3.83 -0.61
C ILE A 37 7.33 -4.16 -1.31
N VAL A 38 8.43 -3.60 -0.83
CA VAL A 38 9.76 -3.81 -1.41
C VAL A 38 10.59 -4.68 -0.47
N LYS A 39 11.09 -5.80 -0.99
CA LYS A 39 11.99 -6.71 -0.31
C LYS A 39 13.14 -7.10 -1.22
N GLY A 40 14.30 -6.48 -1.02
CA GLY A 40 15.44 -6.63 -1.93
C GLY A 40 15.08 -6.17 -3.35
N LYS A 41 15.23 -7.05 -4.34
CA LYS A 41 14.84 -6.80 -5.75
C LYS A 41 13.43 -7.28 -6.09
N VAL A 42 12.60 -7.58 -5.10
CA VAL A 42 11.22 -8.03 -5.31
C VAL A 42 10.26 -6.93 -4.85
N ILE A 43 9.34 -6.56 -5.73
CA ILE A 43 8.23 -5.65 -5.42
C ILE A 43 6.93 -6.47 -5.44
N SER A 44 6.21 -6.46 -4.32
CA SER A 44 4.89 -7.10 -4.21
C SER A 44 3.80 -6.04 -4.15
N THR A 45 2.69 -6.25 -4.85
CA THR A 45 1.50 -5.38 -4.76
C THR A 45 0.24 -6.24 -4.77
N SER A 46 -0.81 -5.76 -4.11
CA SER A 46 -2.07 -6.49 -4.03
C SER A 46 -2.73 -6.63 -5.41
N PRO A 47 -3.44 -7.74 -5.68
CA PRO A 47 -4.24 -7.88 -6.89
C PRO A 47 -5.35 -6.84 -6.94
N THR A 48 -5.73 -6.38 -8.13
CA THR A 48 -6.89 -5.50 -8.33
C THR A 48 -8.17 -6.34 -8.32
N LEU A 49 -8.49 -6.91 -7.17
CA LEU A 49 -9.70 -7.68 -6.92
C LEU A 49 -10.60 -6.90 -5.96
N GLY A 50 -11.90 -6.87 -6.23
CA GLY A 50 -12.88 -6.27 -5.34
C GLY A 50 -12.73 -4.75 -5.16
N THR A 51 -12.30 -4.32 -3.99
CA THR A 51 -12.23 -2.92 -3.51
C THR A 51 -11.00 -2.14 -4.00
N ILE A 52 -10.01 -2.83 -4.58
CA ILE A 52 -8.73 -2.23 -4.96
C ILE A 52 -8.79 -1.66 -6.38
N LEU A 53 -8.53 -0.36 -6.53
CA LEU A 53 -8.66 0.32 -7.82
C LEU A 53 -7.50 -0.01 -8.78
N PRO A 54 -7.80 -0.30 -10.07
CA PRO A 54 -6.77 -0.47 -11.10
C PRO A 54 -6.24 0.90 -11.54
N GLY A 55 -5.33 1.47 -10.75
CA GLY A 55 -4.72 2.76 -11.03
C GLY A 55 -3.73 2.74 -12.20
N ILE A 56 -3.77 3.77 -13.06
CA ILE A 56 -2.79 3.98 -14.14
C ILE A 56 -1.37 4.09 -13.55
N THR A 57 -1.21 4.82 -12.44
CA THR A 57 0.07 4.97 -11.73
C THR A 57 0.65 3.63 -11.31
N ARG A 58 -0.19 2.68 -10.87
CA ARG A 58 0.27 1.33 -10.50
C ARG A 58 0.84 0.60 -11.70
N LYS A 59 0.17 0.65 -12.84
CA LYS A 59 0.67 0.04 -14.08
C LYS A 59 2.04 0.60 -14.45
N THR A 60 2.19 1.92 -14.42
CA THR A 60 3.47 2.59 -14.71
C THR A 60 4.58 2.18 -13.75
N ILE A 61 4.30 2.07 -12.45
CA ILE A 61 5.28 1.62 -11.45
C ILE A 61 5.72 0.17 -11.72
N ILE A 62 4.78 -0.71 -12.06
CA ILE A 62 5.08 -2.12 -12.38
C ILE A 62 5.99 -2.23 -13.61
N GLU A 63 5.68 -1.47 -14.67
CA GLU A 63 6.48 -1.42 -15.90
C GLU A 63 7.89 -0.90 -15.61
N LEU A 64 8.00 0.27 -14.96
CA LEU A 64 9.30 0.85 -14.62
C LEU A 64 10.14 -0.05 -13.69
N ALA A 65 9.51 -0.69 -12.70
CA ALA A 65 10.22 -1.61 -11.82
C ALA A 65 10.80 -2.79 -12.60
N SER A 66 10.03 -3.33 -13.56
CA SER A 66 10.48 -4.44 -14.41
C SER A 66 11.66 -4.00 -15.29
N ASP A 67 11.59 -2.80 -15.88
CA ASP A 67 12.68 -2.22 -16.69
C ASP A 67 13.97 -1.99 -15.87
N LEU A 68 13.83 -1.64 -14.59
CA LEU A 68 14.94 -1.47 -13.65
C LEU A 68 15.48 -2.80 -13.09
N GLY A 69 14.95 -3.94 -13.53
CA GLY A 69 15.41 -5.28 -13.13
C GLY A 69 14.88 -5.75 -11.77
N TYR A 70 13.76 -5.18 -11.31
CA TYR A 70 13.01 -5.73 -10.17
C TYR A 70 12.05 -6.81 -10.62
N GLN A 71 11.88 -7.83 -9.78
CA GLN A 71 10.83 -8.82 -9.95
C GLN A 71 9.53 -8.28 -9.34
N VAL A 72 8.49 -8.14 -10.16
CA VAL A 72 7.18 -7.69 -9.67
C VAL A 72 6.23 -8.88 -9.50
N ILE A 73 5.63 -9.00 -8.32
CA ILE A 73 4.70 -10.08 -7.97
C ILE A 73 3.36 -9.48 -7.53
N ILE A 74 2.26 -10.01 -8.03
CA ILE A 74 0.91 -9.57 -7.70
C ILE A 74 0.29 -10.56 -6.70
N ILE A 75 0.43 -10.28 -5.39
CA ILE A 75 -0.04 -11.13 -4.30
C ILE A 75 -0.46 -10.30 -3.09
N LEU A 76 -1.40 -10.82 -2.30
CA LEU A 76 -1.73 -10.25 -1.00
C LEU A 76 -0.59 -10.55 -0.02
N LYS A 77 -0.23 -9.54 0.77
CA LYS A 77 0.84 -9.61 1.77
C LYS A 77 0.34 -9.12 3.11
N THR A 78 0.88 -9.68 4.18
CA THR A 78 0.52 -9.30 5.55
C THR A 78 1.47 -8.25 6.10
N ILE A 79 1.04 -7.52 7.15
CA ILE A 79 1.90 -6.53 7.84
C ILE A 79 3.20 -7.17 8.37
N ILE A 80 3.16 -8.45 8.75
CA ILE A 80 4.30 -9.16 9.35
C ILE A 80 5.44 -9.37 8.34
N GLU A 81 5.12 -9.43 7.05
CA GLU A 81 6.11 -9.65 5.98
C GLU A 81 6.73 -8.35 5.44
N LEU A 82 6.47 -7.22 6.08
CA LEU A 82 6.93 -5.90 5.64
C LEU A 82 8.39 -5.65 6.01
N ASP A 83 9.21 -5.38 4.99
CA ASP A 83 10.51 -4.71 5.18
C ASP A 83 10.36 -3.22 4.90
N THR A 84 9.85 -2.87 3.71
CA THR A 84 9.55 -1.48 3.34
C THR A 84 8.19 -1.40 2.65
N LEU A 85 7.32 -0.53 3.13
CA LEU A 85 6.02 -0.23 2.52
C LEU A 85 6.05 1.13 1.83
N ILE A 86 5.67 1.12 0.56
CA ILE A 86 5.60 2.28 -0.32
C ILE A 86 4.18 2.36 -0.89
N TYR A 87 3.69 3.56 -1.16
CA TYR A 87 2.38 3.76 -1.75
C TYR A 87 2.40 4.89 -2.77
N SER A 88 1.51 4.81 -3.75
CA SER A 88 1.44 5.78 -4.85
C SER A 88 0.03 5.95 -5.40
N SER A 89 -0.27 7.17 -5.85
CA SER A 89 -1.47 7.55 -6.60
C SER A 89 -1.17 8.72 -7.53
N ILE A 90 -2.16 9.13 -8.35
CA ILE A 90 -2.03 10.27 -9.27
C ILE A 90 -1.65 11.57 -8.52
N SER A 91 -2.22 11.81 -7.34
CA SER A 91 -1.93 13.01 -6.53
C SER A 91 -0.70 12.86 -5.64
N LYS A 92 -0.11 11.66 -5.55
CA LYS A 92 1.03 11.35 -4.69
C LYS A 92 1.99 10.40 -5.38
N VAL A 93 3.03 10.97 -5.97
CA VAL A 93 3.99 10.29 -6.84
C VAL A 93 4.55 9.03 -6.17
N LEU A 94 5.14 9.15 -4.98
CA LEU A 94 5.63 8.03 -4.16
C LEU A 94 5.69 8.51 -2.70
N GLY A 95 5.19 7.70 -1.77
CA GLY A 95 5.35 7.88 -0.33
C GLY A 95 5.88 6.61 0.32
N SER A 96 6.71 6.76 1.36
CA SER A 96 7.19 5.64 2.18
C SER A 96 6.60 5.72 3.57
N ILE A 97 6.29 4.57 4.16
CA ILE A 97 5.83 4.45 5.54
C ILE A 97 7.02 4.09 6.42
N SER A 98 7.33 4.95 7.38
CA SER A 98 8.43 4.76 8.34
C SER A 98 7.97 4.17 9.68
N ASP A 99 6.72 4.39 10.06
CA ASP A 99 6.15 3.94 11.32
C ASP A 99 4.67 3.57 11.15
N LEU A 100 4.22 2.57 11.91
CA LEU A 100 2.87 2.00 11.83
C LEU A 100 2.22 1.96 13.21
N GLY A 101 1.20 2.80 13.40
CA GLY A 101 0.30 2.72 14.55
C GLY A 101 -0.93 1.88 14.22
N MET A 102 -1.12 0.75 14.91
CA MET A 102 -2.31 -0.08 14.72
C MET A 102 -3.42 0.35 15.69
N GLN A 103 -4.57 0.73 15.15
CA GLN A 103 -5.76 1.03 15.94
C GLN A 103 -6.83 -0.03 15.65
N ARG A 104 -7.08 -0.92 16.61
CA ARG A 104 -8.23 -1.83 16.55
C ARG A 104 -9.49 -1.04 16.90
N ARG A 105 -10.55 -1.22 16.13
CA ARG A 105 -11.90 -0.81 16.53
C ARG A 105 -12.43 -1.74 17.61
#